data_AF-A0A0N4U259-F1
#
_entry.id   AF-A0A0N4U259-F1
#
_cell.length_a   1.000
_cell.length_b   1.000
_cell.length_c   1.000
_cell.angle_alpha   90.00
_cell.angle_beta   90.00
_cell.angle_gamma   90.00
#
_symmetry.space_group_name_H-M   'P 1'
#
loop_
_entity.id
_entity.type
_entity.pdbx_description
1 polymer ?
#
loop_
_entity_poly.entity_id
_entity_poly.type
_entity_poly.pdbx_seq_one_letter_code
_entity_poly.pdbx_strand_id
1 'polypeptide(L)'
;MHGTIYGIIKNLNRMFPPQILHNNGINTIYLMGNSSKPYYKKAIEYYFHGFSFISADFPSTAAYGAAFSVSKYCDNAQKTSM
;
A
#
# COMPACT_ATOMS: atom_id res chain seq x y z
N MET A 1 14.60 -7.49 -15.72
CA MET A 1 13.51 -7.27 -14.73
C MET A 1 12.75 -5.96 -14.90
N HIS A 2 13.36 -4.86 -15.39
CA HIS A 2 12.66 -3.57 -15.52
C HIS A 2 11.37 -3.63 -16.37
N GLY A 3 11.36 -4.34 -17.50
CA GLY A 3 10.17 -4.44 -18.37
C GLY A 3 8.93 -5.04 -17.68
N THR A 4 9.12 -6.08 -16.86
CA THR A 4 8.03 -6.74 -16.11
C THR A 4 7.40 -5.79 -15.10
N ILE A 5 8.22 -5.01 -14.41
CA ILE A 5 7.78 -4.04 -13.39
C ILE A 5 6.95 -2.93 -14.02
N TYR A 6 7.44 -2.36 -15.12
CA TYR A 6 6.69 -1.38 -15.90
C TYR A 6 5.37 -1.95 -16.43
N GLY A 7 5.35 -3.21 -16.87
CA GLY A 7 4.14 -3.90 -17.30
C GLY A 7 3.10 -4.03 -16.20
N ILE A 8 3.51 -4.46 -14.99
CA ILE A 8 2.62 -4.58 -13.83
C ILE A 8 2.03 -3.22 -13.46
N ILE A 9 2.88 -2.19 -13.36
CA ILE A 9 2.43 -0.85 -12.96
C ILE A 9 1.54 -0.21 -14.03
N LYS A 10 1.85 -0.44 -15.32
CA LYS A 10 0.99 -0.02 -16.43
C LYS A 10 -0.38 -0.68 -16.38
N ASN A 11 -0.46 -1.96 -16.01
CA ASN A 11 -1.73 -2.64 -15.79
C ASN A 11 -2.50 -2.08 -14.59
N LEU A 12 -1.81 -1.78 -13.48
CA LEU A 12 -2.43 -1.11 -12.32
C LEU A 12 -3.02 0.25 -12.72
N ASN A 13 -2.29 1.06 -13.48
CA ASN A 13 -2.77 2.35 -14.00
C ASN A 13 -4.02 2.20 -14.89
N ARG A 14 -4.13 1.10 -15.65
CA ARG A 14 -5.34 0.82 -16.45
C ARG A 14 -6.55 0.42 -15.60
N MET A 15 -6.33 -0.34 -14.53
CA MET A 15 -7.39 -0.78 -13.62
C MET A 15 -7.86 0.35 -12.71
N PHE A 16 -6.92 1.20 -12.27
CA PHE A 16 -7.14 2.30 -11.36
C PHE A 16 -6.53 3.59 -11.90
N PRO A 17 -7.17 4.24 -12.89
CA PRO A 17 -6.67 5.49 -13.44
C PRO A 17 -6.50 6.55 -12.35
N PRO A 18 -5.34 7.25 -12.27
CA PRO A 18 -5.04 8.27 -11.27
C PRO A 18 -6.15 9.31 -11.08
N GLN A 19 -6.77 9.75 -12.18
CA GLN A 19 -7.87 10.71 -12.15
C GLN A 19 -9.11 10.16 -11.45
N ILE A 20 -9.45 8.89 -11.65
CA ILE A 20 -10.59 8.26 -10.97
C ILE A 20 -10.30 8.16 -9.47
N LEU A 21 -9.08 7.77 -9.09
CA LEU A 21 -8.68 7.71 -7.69
C LEU A 21 -8.76 9.09 -7.01
N HIS A 22 -8.24 10.15 -7.65
CA HIS A 22 -8.34 11.52 -7.14
C HIS A 22 -9.79 12.02 -7.03
N ASN A 23 -10.64 11.72 -8.02
CA ASN A 23 -12.05 12.09 -7.98
C ASN A 23 -12.81 11.42 -6.83
N ASN A 24 -12.29 10.32 -6.29
CA ASN A 24 -12.79 9.64 -5.09
C ASN A 24 -12.06 10.06 -3.81
N GLY A 25 -11.27 11.15 -3.85
CA GLY A 25 -10.56 11.70 -2.69
C GLY A 25 -9.31 10.93 -2.28
N ILE A 26 -8.87 9.95 -3.08
CA ILE A 26 -7.65 9.19 -2.80
C ILE A 26 -6.46 10.01 -3.29
N ASN A 27 -5.60 10.45 -2.37
CA ASN A 27 -4.41 11.27 -2.67
C ASN A 27 -3.11 10.66 -2.14
N THR A 28 -3.18 9.52 -1.43
CA THR A 28 -2.03 8.89 -0.78
C THR A 28 -1.95 7.43 -1.16
N ILE A 29 -0.76 6.98 -1.58
CA ILE A 29 -0.45 5.58 -1.89
C ILE A 29 0.54 5.06 -0.86
N TYR A 30 0.15 3.99 -0.19
CA TYR A 30 0.99 3.29 0.78
C TYR A 30 1.74 2.15 0.08
N LEU A 31 3.08 2.25 0.04
CA LEU A 31 3.96 1.24 -0.55
C LEU A 31 4.50 0.31 0.55
N MET A 32 4.09 -0.96 0.45
CA MET A 32 4.42 -2.01 1.43
C MET A 32 5.20 -3.15 0.75
N GLY A 33 6.04 -3.84 1.52
CA GLY A 33 6.83 -4.96 1.03
C GLY A 33 7.73 -4.56 -0.15
N ASN A 34 7.85 -5.41 -1.17
CA ASN A 34 8.75 -5.13 -2.30
C ASN A 34 8.43 -3.84 -3.08
N SER A 35 7.19 -3.34 -3.03
CA SER A 35 6.80 -2.11 -3.73
C SER A 35 7.49 -0.86 -3.15
N SER A 36 8.00 -0.91 -1.91
CA SER A 36 8.79 0.18 -1.31
C SER A 36 10.19 0.32 -1.92
N LYS A 37 10.69 -0.73 -2.60
CA LYS A 37 12.06 -0.74 -3.12
C LYS A 37 12.23 0.30 -4.25
N PRO A 38 13.39 0.97 -4.36
CA PRO A 38 13.57 2.14 -5.24
C PRO A 38 13.14 1.94 -6.70
N TYR A 39 13.40 0.76 -7.24
CA TYR A 39 13.11 0.43 -8.64
C TYR A 39 11.62 0.22 -8.93
N TYR A 40 10.82 -0.20 -7.95
CA TYR A 40 9.36 -0.18 -8.06
C TYR A 40 8.83 1.23 -7.85
N LYS A 41 9.29 1.89 -6.77
CA LYS A 41 8.83 3.23 -6.38
C LYS A 41 8.93 4.23 -7.53
N LYS A 42 10.07 4.29 -8.23
CA LYS A 42 10.26 5.20 -9.37
C LYS A 42 9.24 4.97 -10.49
N ALA A 43 8.93 3.71 -10.81
CA ALA A 43 7.96 3.39 -11.84
C ALA A 43 6.52 3.69 -11.39
N ILE A 44 6.20 3.47 -10.10
CA ILE A 44 4.88 3.82 -9.53
C ILE A 44 4.71 5.35 -9.54
N GLU A 45 5.70 6.11 -9.08
CA GLU A 45 5.67 7.58 -9.08
C GLU A 45 5.47 8.16 -10.48
N TYR A 46 6.03 7.51 -11.51
CA TYR A 46 5.82 7.92 -12.89
C TYR A 46 4.35 7.78 -13.35
N TYR A 47 3.71 6.65 -13.06
CA TYR A 47 2.33 6.40 -13.50
C TYR A 47 1.27 7.04 -12.59
N PHE A 48 1.56 7.14 -11.29
CA PHE A 48 0.68 7.70 -10.27
C PHE A 48 1.23 9.06 -9.78
N HIS A 49 1.70 9.89 -10.71
CA HIS A 49 2.12 11.25 -10.37
C HIS A 49 0.96 12.03 -9.73
N GLY A 50 1.28 12.94 -8.80
CA GLY A 50 0.28 13.71 -8.06
C GLY A 50 -0.19 13.07 -6.75
N PHE A 51 0.18 11.81 -6.49
CA PHE A 51 -0.04 11.16 -5.20
C PHE A 51 1.10 11.42 -4.21
N SER A 52 0.76 11.47 -2.93
CA SER A 52 1.74 11.36 -1.84
C SER A 52 2.07 9.89 -1.60
N PHE A 53 3.35 9.55 -1.49
CA PHE A 53 3.79 8.17 -1.27
C PHE A 53 4.31 7.97 0.15
N ILE A 54 3.71 7.03 0.88
CA ILE A 54 4.21 6.58 2.18
C ILE A 54 4.78 5.18 2.01
N SER A 55 6.10 5.07 2.12
CA SER A 55 6.80 3.79 2.03
C SER A 55 7.24 3.36 3.43
N ALA A 56 6.83 2.16 3.85
CA ALA A 56 7.30 1.54 5.08
C ALA A 56 8.18 0.34 4.71
N ASP A 57 9.48 0.45 4.93
CA ASP A 57 10.42 -0.64 4.65
C ASP A 57 10.54 -1.58 5.86
N PHE A 58 9.39 -2.08 6.30
CA PHE A 58 9.35 -3.12 7.32
C PHE A 58 9.00 -4.45 6.65
N PRO A 59 9.94 -5.42 6.61
CA PRO A 59 9.67 -6.74 6.04
C PRO A 59 8.51 -7.48 6.75
N SER A 60 8.14 -7.02 7.94
CA SER A 60 7.09 -7.56 8.80
C SER A 60 5.79 -6.75 8.80
N THR A 61 5.53 -5.84 7.86
CA THR A 61 4.27 -5.05 7.82
C THR A 61 3.01 -5.91 7.93
N ALA A 62 2.94 -7.03 7.21
CA ALA A 62 1.83 -7.98 7.33
C ALA A 62 1.75 -8.62 8.72
N ALA A 63 2.89 -9.02 9.30
CA ALA A 63 2.95 -9.58 10.64
C ALA A 63 2.57 -8.55 11.71
N TYR A 64 2.94 -7.29 11.54
CA TYR A 64 2.53 -6.19 12.41
C TYR A 64 1.02 -5.98 12.37
N GLY A 65 0.43 -5.96 11.17
CA GLY A 65 -1.03 -5.89 11.01
C GLY A 65 -1.76 -7.05 11.69
N ALA A 66 -1.21 -8.27 11.57
CA ALA A 66 -1.75 -9.45 12.26
C ALA A 66 -1.66 -9.31 13.79
N ALA A 67 -0.50 -8.92 14.33
CA ALA A 67 -0.31 -8.72 15.76
C ALA A 67 -1.22 -7.63 16.33
N PHE A 68 -1.36 -6.51 15.61
CA PHE A 68 -2.27 -5.43 15.99
C PHE A 68 -3.73 -5.91 16.03
N SER A 69 -4.14 -6.69 15.05
CA SER A 69 -5.51 -7.23 14.97
C SER A 69 -5.80 -8.18 16.13
N VAL A 70 -4.85 -9.06 16.48
CA VAL A 70 -4.97 -9.96 17.63
C VAL A 70 -5.02 -9.18 18.94
N SER A 71 -4.18 -8.16 19.11
CA SER A 71 -4.23 -7.28 20.30
C SER A 71 -5.62 -6.66 20.49
N LYS A 72 -6.24 -6.13 19.42
CA LYS A 72 -7.59 -5.56 19.51
C LYS A 72 -8.65 -6.60 19.83
N TYR A 73 -8.51 -7.81 19.32
CA TYR A 73 -9.41 -8.90 19.67
C TYR A 73 -9.31 -9.26 21.17
N CYS A 74 -8.09 -9.38 21.69
CA CYS A 74 -7.86 -9.65 23.12
C CYS A 74 -8.41 -8.53 24.01
N ASP A 75 -8.17 -7.26 23.66
CA ASP A 75 -8.70 -6.10 24.40
C ASP A 75 -10.23 -6.12 24.48
N ASN A 76 -10.90 -6.46 23.36
CA ASN A 76 -12.36 -6.51 23.30
C ASN A 76 -12.92 -7.71 24.06
N ALA A 77 -12.28 -8.88 23.98
CA ALA A 77 -12.69 -10.08 24.70
C ALA A 77 -12.64 -9.88 26.23
N GLN A 78 -11.64 -9.13 26.73
CA GLN A 78 -11.57 -8.78 28.15
C GLN A 78 -12.71 -7.86 28.59
N LYS A 79 -13.13 -6.90 27.75
CA LYS A 79 -14.23 -5.97 28.08
C LYS A 79 -15.60 -6.64 28.15
N THR A 80 -15.83 -7.69 27.38
CA THR A 80 -17.11 -8.43 27.39
C THR A 80 -17.21 -9.47 28.52
N SER A 81 -16.12 -9.69 29.26
CA SER A 81 -16.06 -10.68 30.35
C SER A 81 -16.22 -10.06 31.75
N MET A 82 -16.53 -8.76 31.83
CA MET A 82 -16.84 -7.99 33.04
C MET A 82 -18.30 -7.56 33.04
#